data_AF-A0A364WQW6-F1
#
_entry.id   AF-A0A364WQW6-F1
#
_cell.length_a   1.000
_cell.length_b   1.000
_cell.length_c   1.000
_cell.angle_alpha   90.00
_cell.angle_beta   90.00
_cell.angle_gamma   90.00
#
_symmetry.space_group_name_H-M   'P 1'
#
loop_
_entity.id
_entity.type
_entity.pdbx_description
1 polymer ?
#
loop_
_entity_poly.entity_id
_entity_poly.type
_entity_poly.pdbx_seq_one_letter_code
_entity_poly.pdbx_strand_id
1 'polypeptide(L)'
;MKKDSNEIQLPDYLLVHPDLKDDPANKQGEIGFITAAILDTDEFYVGFDDHEVGFYSASALLTFKEPGEIYDLLHQKALTLSVDDFKDLKNIALLLDHGTEKHVRTAMELVKKNGGIHDAVTIGLDQFLGIDQTRGLKR
;
A
#
# COMPACT_ATOMS: atom_id res chain seq x y z
N MET A 1 -2.16 3.93 35.38
CA MET A 1 -1.49 3.39 34.18
C MET A 1 -2.58 3.15 33.15
N LYS A 2 -2.76 4.06 32.18
CA LYS A 2 -3.67 3.83 31.06
C LYS A 2 -2.88 3.01 30.05
N LYS A 3 -3.38 1.82 29.70
CA LYS A 3 -2.92 1.10 28.51
C LYS A 3 -3.27 2.03 27.35
N ASP A 4 -2.26 2.64 26.75
CA ASP A 4 -2.41 3.22 25.42
C ASP A 4 -2.67 2.03 24.49
N SER A 5 -3.94 1.73 24.27
CA SER A 5 -4.34 0.88 23.16
C SER A 5 -4.06 1.71 21.91
N ASN A 6 -2.83 1.62 21.39
CA ASN A 6 -2.52 2.05 20.03
C ASN A 6 -3.34 1.15 19.11
N GLU A 7 -4.57 1.55 18.82
CA GLU A 7 -5.38 0.97 17.77
C GLU A 7 -4.71 1.37 16.46
N ILE A 8 -3.93 0.44 15.89
CA ILE A 8 -3.24 0.67 14.62
C ILE A 8 -4.31 0.65 13.54
N GLN A 9 -4.58 1.81 12.94
CA GLN A 9 -5.50 1.90 11.82
C GLN A 9 -4.83 1.27 10.60
N LEU A 10 -5.45 0.19 10.10
CA LEU A 10 -5.04 -0.46 8.88
C LEU A 10 -5.53 0.34 7.66
N PRO A 11 -4.80 0.32 6.54
CA PRO A 11 -5.25 0.97 5.32
C PRO A 11 -6.50 0.30 4.74
N ASP A 12 -7.39 1.11 4.15
CA ASP A 12 -8.66 0.64 3.58
C ASP A 12 -8.44 -0.27 2.37
N TYR A 13 -7.44 0.07 1.55
CA TYR A 13 -7.09 -0.66 0.33
C TYR A 13 -5.58 -0.91 0.27
N LEU A 14 -5.24 -2.03 -0.35
CA LEU A 14 -3.90 -2.54 -0.54
C LEU A 14 -3.73 -2.93 -2.00
N LEU A 15 -2.48 -3.02 -2.44
CA LEU A 15 -2.11 -3.72 -3.66
C LEU A 15 -1.27 -4.94 -3.27
N VAL A 16 -1.57 -6.11 -3.82
CA VAL A 16 -0.64 -7.25 -3.74
C VAL A 16 0.57 -6.92 -4.60
N HIS A 17 1.77 -7.10 -4.05
CA HIS A 17 3.00 -6.72 -4.75
C HIS A 17 3.05 -7.36 -6.15
N PRO A 18 3.17 -6.57 -7.24
CA PRO A 18 3.12 -7.09 -8.62
C PRO A 18 4.22 -8.12 -8.90
N ASP A 19 5.40 -7.94 -8.31
CA ASP A 19 6.54 -8.86 -8.44
C ASP A 19 6.62 -9.95 -7.35
N LEU A 20 5.51 -10.24 -6.66
CA LEU A 20 5.47 -11.30 -5.65
C LEU A 20 5.75 -12.67 -6.28
N LYS A 21 6.86 -13.30 -5.88
CA LYS A 21 7.34 -14.56 -6.47
C LYS A 21 6.45 -15.75 -6.13
N ASP A 22 6.06 -15.88 -4.87
CA ASP A 22 5.22 -16.96 -4.37
C ASP A 22 3.89 -16.35 -3.91
N ASP A 23 2.95 -16.21 -4.85
CA ASP A 23 1.62 -15.69 -4.56
C ASP A 23 0.64 -16.86 -4.29
N PRO A 24 0.17 -17.02 -3.05
CA PRO A 24 -0.70 -18.13 -2.69
C PRO A 24 -2.10 -18.06 -3.33
N ALA A 25 -2.56 -16.87 -3.74
CA ALA A 25 -3.89 -16.69 -4.34
C ALA A 25 -3.84 -16.26 -5.82
N ASN A 26 -2.65 -16.10 -6.42
CA ASN A 26 -2.44 -15.61 -7.78
C ASN A 26 -3.16 -14.27 -8.06
N LYS A 27 -2.99 -13.31 -7.15
CA LYS A 27 -3.58 -11.97 -7.18
C LYS A 27 -2.52 -10.87 -7.30
N GLN A 28 -1.35 -11.14 -7.88
CA GLN A 28 -0.30 -10.14 -8.05
C GLN A 28 -0.82 -8.91 -8.78
N GLY A 29 -0.57 -7.71 -8.22
CA GLY A 29 -1.04 -6.45 -8.79
C GLY A 29 -2.56 -6.24 -8.68
N GLU A 30 -3.29 -7.10 -7.96
CA GLU A 30 -4.69 -6.88 -7.65
C GLU A 30 -4.87 -6.05 -6.38
N ILE A 31 -5.98 -5.31 -6.37
CA ILE A 31 -6.37 -4.45 -5.26
C ILE A 31 -7.22 -5.26 -4.31
N GLY A 32 -6.86 -5.24 -3.03
CA GLY A 32 -7.59 -5.93 -1.98
C GLY A 32 -7.86 -5.04 -0.77
N PHE A 33 -8.56 -5.60 0.20
CA PHE A 33 -8.84 -4.97 1.49
C PHE A 33 -8.58 -5.97 2.62
N ILE A 34 -8.13 -5.50 3.77
CA ILE A 34 -7.85 -6.39 4.91
C ILE A 34 -9.17 -6.78 5.56
N THR A 35 -9.45 -8.08 5.60
CA THR A 35 -10.63 -8.64 6.30
C THR A 35 -10.30 -9.05 7.72
N ALA A 36 -9.06 -9.48 7.97
CA ALA A 36 -8.51 -9.76 9.30
C ALA A 36 -6.99 -9.64 9.25
N ALA A 37 -6.38 -9.32 10.40
CA ALA A 37 -4.92 -9.30 10.56
C ALA A 37 -4.53 -9.85 11.93
N ILE A 38 -3.48 -10.66 11.97
CA ILE A 38 -2.83 -11.13 13.18
C ILE A 38 -1.39 -10.59 13.15
N LEU A 39 -1.21 -9.42 13.76
CA LEU A 39 0.06 -8.68 13.70
C LEU A 39 1.23 -9.42 14.38
N ASP A 40 0.94 -10.26 15.38
CA ASP A 40 1.98 -11.00 16.12
C ASP A 40 2.66 -12.07 15.26
N THR A 41 1.95 -12.61 14.26
CA THR A 41 2.40 -13.68 13.36
C THR A 41 2.66 -13.21 11.93
N ASP A 42 2.49 -11.91 11.65
CA ASP A 42 2.61 -11.32 10.30
C ASP A 42 1.63 -11.96 9.30
N GLU A 43 0.37 -12.13 9.72
CA GLU A 43 -0.66 -12.81 8.94
C GLU A 43 -1.79 -11.85 8.56
N PHE A 44 -1.95 -11.61 7.26
CA PHE A 44 -2.96 -10.70 6.71
C PHE A 44 -3.91 -11.45 5.78
N TYR A 45 -5.19 -11.40 6.09
CA TYR A 45 -6.26 -11.96 5.26
C TYR A 45 -6.81 -10.86 4.36
N VAL A 46 -6.54 -10.98 3.07
CA VAL A 46 -6.89 -9.97 2.06
C VAL A 46 -8.06 -10.47 1.23
N GLY A 47 -9.18 -9.75 1.29
CA GLY A 47 -10.34 -10.00 0.45
C GLY A 47 -10.25 -9.27 -0.88
N PHE A 48 -10.81 -9.89 -1.93
CA PHE A 48 -10.86 -9.35 -3.29
C PHE A 48 -12.30 -9.25 -3.80
N ASP A 49 -12.51 -8.54 -4.91
CA ASP A 49 -13.86 -8.32 -5.48
C ASP A 49 -14.53 -9.63 -5.97
N ASP A 50 -13.75 -10.68 -6.24
CA ASP A 50 -14.26 -12.00 -6.62
C ASP A 50 -14.65 -12.88 -5.43
N HIS A 51 -14.65 -12.32 -4.22
CA HIS A 51 -14.94 -12.99 -2.94
C HIS A 51 -13.90 -14.04 -2.54
N GLU A 52 -12.76 -14.13 -3.23
CA GLU A 52 -11.63 -14.92 -2.76
C GLU A 52 -10.90 -14.18 -1.63
N VAL A 53 -10.24 -14.95 -0.78
CA VAL A 53 -9.41 -14.44 0.31
C VAL A 53 -8.01 -15.01 0.14
N GLY A 54 -7.02 -14.13 0.02
CA GLY A 54 -5.61 -14.47 0.02
C GLY A 54 -5.00 -14.30 1.41
N PHE A 55 -3.93 -15.04 1.66
CA PHE A 55 -3.18 -15.01 2.91
C PHE A 55 -1.77 -14.51 2.62
N TYR A 56 -1.41 -13.36 3.19
CA TYR A 56 -0.19 -12.65 2.87
C TYR A 56 0.57 -12.22 4.13
N SER A 57 1.88 -12.04 4.00
CA SER A 57 2.68 -11.28 4.95
C SER A 57 2.58 -9.79 4.65
N ALA A 58 2.92 -8.93 5.61
CA ALA A 58 2.93 -7.49 5.39
C ALA A 58 3.90 -7.07 4.27
N SER A 59 5.03 -7.78 4.11
CA SER A 59 6.01 -7.51 3.05
C SER A 59 5.50 -7.82 1.64
N ALA A 60 4.44 -8.62 1.50
CA ALA A 60 3.82 -8.96 0.22
C ALA A 60 2.75 -7.95 -0.21
N LEU A 61 2.44 -6.99 0.67
CA LEU A 61 1.36 -6.03 0.50
C LEU A 61 1.91 -4.61 0.45
N LEU A 62 1.29 -3.80 -0.38
CA LEU A 62 1.66 -2.42 -0.59
C LEU A 62 0.48 -1.52 -0.26
N THR A 63 0.80 -0.40 0.39
CA THR A 63 -0.15 0.66 0.67
C THR A 63 0.43 2.01 0.26
N PHE A 64 -0.34 3.08 0.36
CA PHE A 64 0.11 4.41 0.00
C PHE A 64 1.08 5.00 1.02
N LYS A 65 2.03 5.79 0.52
CA LYS A 65 2.76 6.76 1.33
C LYS A 65 1.82 7.88 1.73
N GLU A 66 2.24 8.66 2.73
CA GLU A 66 1.50 9.85 3.11
C GLU A 66 1.46 10.85 1.93
N PRO A 67 0.34 11.58 1.71
CA PRO A 67 0.22 12.52 0.60
C PRO A 67 1.35 13.55 0.56
N GLY A 68 1.84 13.99 1.73
CA GLY A 68 2.97 14.91 1.87
C GLY A 68 4.26 14.37 1.22
N GLU A 69 4.56 13.08 1.37
CA GLU A 69 5.75 12.47 0.76
C GLU A 69 5.64 12.43 -0.77
N ILE A 70 4.43 12.23 -1.30
CA ILE A 70 4.17 12.25 -2.74
C ILE A 70 4.32 13.68 -3.28
N TYR A 71 3.85 14.69 -2.56
CA TYR A 71 4.08 16.09 -2.91
C TYR A 71 5.56 16.47 -2.88
N ASP A 72 6.31 16.02 -1.88
CA ASP A 72 7.74 16.27 -1.80
C ASP A 72 8.48 15.63 -2.99
N LEU A 73 8.11 14.40 -3.37
CA LEU A 73 8.64 13.74 -4.56
C LEU A 73 8.34 14.54 -5.83
N LEU A 74 7.11 15.04 -5.99
CA LEU A 74 6.71 15.87 -7.12
C LEU A 74 7.56 17.14 -7.21
N HIS A 75 7.83 17.80 -6.08
CA HIS A 75 8.68 19.00 -6.07
C HIS A 75 10.15 18.67 -6.43
N GLN A 76 10.69 17.57 -5.89
CA GLN A 76 12.08 17.18 -6.11
C GLN A 76 12.33 16.68 -7.53
N LYS A 77 11.37 15.97 -8.13
CA LYS A 77 11.50 15.30 -9.44
C LYS A 77 10.72 15.97 -10.56
N ALA A 78 10.15 17.15 -10.34
CA ALA A 78 9.32 17.87 -11.33
C ALA A 78 9.96 17.98 -12.73
N LEU A 79 11.29 18.14 -12.80
CA LEU A 79 12.02 18.32 -14.06
C LEU A 79 12.42 17.00 -14.74
N THR A 80 12.33 15.88 -14.02
CA THR A 80 12.76 14.55 -14.50
C THR A 80 11.59 13.59 -14.76
N LEU A 81 10.42 13.88 -14.19
CA LEU A 81 9.21 13.10 -14.43
C LEU A 81 8.66 13.36 -15.83
N SER A 82 8.07 12.32 -16.43
CA SER A 82 7.26 12.53 -17.62
C SER A 82 6.01 13.36 -17.27
N VAL A 83 5.43 14.01 -18.27
CA VAL A 83 4.20 14.80 -18.07
C VAL A 83 3.06 13.92 -17.57
N ASP A 84 3.00 12.67 -18.01
CA ASP A 84 1.95 11.72 -17.62
C ASP A 84 2.16 11.23 -16.18
N ASP A 85 3.39 10.85 -15.81
CA ASP A 85 3.71 10.45 -14.43
C ASP A 85 3.47 11.60 -13.45
N PHE A 86 3.84 12.83 -13.82
CA PHE A 86 3.58 14.00 -12.98
C PHE A 86 2.09 14.22 -12.74
N LYS A 87 1.26 14.05 -13.78
CA LYS A 87 -0.20 14.18 -13.66
C LYS A 87 -0.79 13.08 -12.79
N ASP A 88 -0.39 11.83 -13.01
CA ASP A 88 -0.88 10.69 -12.24
C ASP A 88 -0.50 10.82 -10.75
N LEU A 89 0.76 11.12 -10.46
CA LEU A 89 1.26 11.37 -9.09
C LEU A 89 0.51 12.50 -8.40
N LYS A 90 0.30 13.64 -9.09
CA LYS A 90 -0.44 14.77 -8.53
C LYS A 90 -1.90 14.42 -8.27
N ASN A 91 -2.53 13.66 -9.17
CA ASN A 91 -3.90 13.24 -9.03
C ASN A 91 -4.05 12.27 -7.85
N ILE A 92 -3.16 11.29 -7.73
CA ILE A 92 -3.10 10.37 -6.59
C ILE A 92 -2.96 11.16 -5.27
N ALA A 93 -2.00 12.08 -5.16
CA ALA A 93 -1.82 12.87 -3.95
C ALA A 93 -3.09 13.63 -3.54
N LEU A 94 -3.79 14.25 -4.51
CA LEU A 94 -5.06 14.95 -4.27
C LEU A 94 -6.19 14.00 -3.82
N LEU A 95 -6.28 12.82 -4.43
CA LEU A 95 -7.28 11.80 -4.09
C LEU A 95 -7.05 11.25 -2.68
N LEU A 96 -5.80 11.17 -2.22
CA LEU A 96 -5.48 10.70 -0.87
C LEU A 96 -5.68 11.79 0.19
N ASP A 97 -5.35 13.04 -0.12
CA ASP A 97 -5.43 14.16 0.83
C ASP A 97 -6.86 14.68 1.08
N HIS A 98 -7.73 14.60 0.07
CA HIS A 98 -9.09 15.16 0.14
C HIS A 98 -10.20 14.17 -0.23
N GLY A 99 -9.84 12.93 -0.52
CA GLY A 99 -10.78 11.93 -0.98
C GLY A 99 -11.56 11.23 0.12
N THR A 100 -12.42 10.34 -0.34
CA THR A 100 -13.11 9.33 0.47
C THR A 100 -12.53 7.96 0.15
N GLU A 101 -12.96 6.89 0.83
CA GLU A 101 -12.54 5.51 0.51
C GLU A 101 -12.62 5.17 -1.00
N LYS A 102 -13.69 5.63 -1.68
CA LYS A 102 -13.83 5.44 -3.14
C LYS A 102 -12.72 6.10 -3.95
N HIS A 103 -12.23 7.25 -3.48
CA HIS A 103 -11.13 7.97 -4.11
C HIS A 103 -9.78 7.28 -3.84
N VAL A 104 -9.60 6.70 -2.65
CA VAL A 104 -8.42 5.86 -2.34
C VAL A 104 -8.36 4.65 -3.26
N ARG A 105 -9.49 3.94 -3.45
CA ARG A 105 -9.58 2.86 -4.44
C ARG A 105 -9.26 3.34 -5.85
N THR A 106 -9.80 4.51 -6.24
CA THR A 106 -9.51 5.11 -7.56
C THR A 106 -8.02 5.42 -7.72
N ALA A 107 -7.35 5.90 -6.67
CA ALA A 107 -5.92 6.12 -6.68
C ALA A 107 -5.15 4.79 -6.86
N MET A 108 -5.58 3.69 -6.21
CA MET A 108 -4.94 2.38 -6.39
C MET A 108 -5.07 1.88 -7.84
N GLU A 109 -6.21 2.11 -8.49
CA GLU A 109 -6.39 1.77 -9.91
C GLU A 109 -5.42 2.55 -10.82
N LEU A 110 -5.13 3.83 -10.49
CA LEU A 110 -4.12 4.61 -11.22
C LEU A 110 -2.73 4.01 -11.07
N VAL A 111 -2.37 3.58 -9.86
CA VAL A 111 -1.10 2.89 -9.58
C VAL A 111 -1.00 1.57 -10.33
N LYS A 112 -2.06 0.75 -10.28
CA LYS A 112 -2.13 -0.54 -11.00
C LYS A 112 -1.93 -0.34 -12.51
N LYS A 113 -2.48 0.74 -13.07
CA LYS A 113 -2.36 1.05 -14.51
C LYS A 113 -0.99 1.61 -14.89
N ASN A 114 -0.35 2.40 -14.02
CA ASN A 114 0.96 3.01 -14.27
C ASN A 114 2.01 2.44 -13.30
N GLY A 115 2.60 1.30 -13.67
CA GLY A 115 3.64 0.66 -12.88
C GLY A 115 4.91 1.51 -12.69
N GLY A 116 5.14 2.53 -13.53
CA GLY A 116 6.31 3.42 -13.44
C GLY A 116 6.30 4.33 -12.21
N ILE A 117 5.12 4.56 -11.62
CA ILE A 117 4.94 5.42 -10.43
C ILE A 117 4.70 4.61 -9.16
N HIS A 118 4.73 3.28 -9.25
CA HIS A 118 4.40 2.38 -8.15
C HIS A 118 5.25 2.66 -6.91
N ASP A 119 6.57 2.50 -7.01
CA ASP A 119 7.52 2.73 -5.90
C ASP A 119 7.57 4.19 -5.44
N ALA A 120 7.10 5.11 -6.29
CA ALA A 120 7.02 6.52 -5.96
C ALA A 120 5.91 6.79 -4.93
N VAL A 121 4.76 6.11 -5.05
CA VAL A 121 3.58 6.37 -4.22
C VAL A 121 3.27 5.27 -3.22
N THR A 122 3.82 4.07 -3.37
CA THR A 122 3.56 2.94 -2.48
C THR A 122 4.74 2.62 -1.57
N ILE A 123 4.40 1.95 -0.46
CA ILE A 123 5.27 1.54 0.63
C ILE A 123 4.80 0.15 1.08
N GLY A 124 5.72 -0.70 1.52
CA GLY A 124 5.39 -1.99 2.12
C GLY A 124 4.52 -1.84 3.36
N LEU A 125 3.52 -2.71 3.52
CA LEU A 125 2.66 -2.66 4.70
C LEU A 125 3.47 -2.89 6.00
N ASP A 126 4.56 -3.65 5.93
CA ASP A 126 5.51 -3.85 7.02
C ASP A 126 6.14 -2.52 7.47
N GLN A 127 6.58 -1.71 6.51
CA GLN A 127 7.15 -0.40 6.78
C GLN A 127 6.08 0.59 7.27
N PHE A 128 4.86 0.56 6.70
CA PHE A 128 3.73 1.38 7.15
C PHE A 128 3.37 1.09 8.62
N LEU A 129 3.34 -0.18 9.02
CA LEU A 129 3.01 -0.59 10.38
C LEU A 129 4.20 -0.44 11.35
N GLY A 130 5.38 -0.09 10.87
CA GLY A 130 6.61 -0.05 11.66
C GLY A 130 7.01 -1.44 12.18
N ILE A 131 6.57 -2.51 11.51
CA ILE A 131 6.99 -3.89 11.76
C ILE A 131 8.34 -4.08 11.06
N ASP A 132 9.35 -3.36 11.55
CA ASP A 132 10.72 -3.50 11.06
C ASP A 132 11.17 -4.96 11.34
N GLN A 133 11.59 -5.70 10.32
CA GLN A 133 11.90 -7.15 10.37
C GLN A 133 13.10 -7.52 11.27
N THR A 134 13.46 -6.70 12.26
CA THR A 134 14.44 -7.05 13.31
C THR A 134 14.00 -8.23 14.19
N ARG A 135 12.79 -8.77 14.02
CA ARG A 135 12.36 -10.02 14.67
C ARG A 135 12.77 -11.31 13.92
N GLY A 136 13.29 -11.23 12.69
CA GLY A 136 13.62 -12.40 11.85
C GLY A 136 15.08 -12.86 11.79
N LEU A 137 16.03 -12.14 12.40
CA LEU A 137 17.45 -12.53 12.41
C LEU A 137 18.01 -12.60 13.83
N LYS A 138 17.50 -13.55 14.62
CA LYS A 138 18.33 -14.19 15.64
C LYS A 138 18.82 -15.51 15.08
N ARG A 139 20.14 -15.51 14.84
CA ARG A 139 21.00 -16.65 14.48
C ARG A 139 20.74 -17.89 15.31
#